data_AF-A0A7Y5J3C9-F1
#
_entry.id   AF-A0A7Y5J3C9-F1
#
_cell.length_a   1.000
_cell.length_b   1.000
_cell.length_c   1.000
_cell.angle_alpha   90.00
_cell.angle_beta   90.00
_cell.angle_gamma   90.00
#
_symmetry.space_group_name_H-M   'P 1'
#
loop_
_entity.id
_entity.type
_entity.pdbx_description
1 polymer ?
#
loop_
_entity_poly.entity_id
_entity_poly.type
_entity_poly.pdbx_seq_one_letter_code
_entity_poly.pdbx_strand_id
1 'polypeptide(L)'
;MNLVGHSFAGLYETALRVPSHEVAARVADCFRSLFAPRVLGYLVDRGLGGTGLAMAVVVQEMVPAEVAGVFFTVHPMTGLENDSLVELVRGTGEGLVGGSRPASRIVLRGEPPALVLDAAF
;
A
#
# COMPACT_ATOMS: atom_id res chain seq x y z
N MET A 1 10.23 5.91 -20.64
CA MET A 1 10.62 4.90 -19.63
C MET A 1 9.59 3.77 -19.62
N ASN A 2 9.99 2.50 -19.70
CA ASN A 2 9.07 1.37 -19.55
C ASN A 2 9.12 0.90 -18.09
N LEU A 3 7.99 0.96 -17.38
CA LEU A 3 7.87 0.56 -15.97
C LEU A 3 7.10 -0.76 -15.79
N VAL A 4 6.73 -1.42 -16.89
CA VAL A 4 5.98 -2.69 -16.84
C VAL A 4 6.80 -3.75 -16.10
N GLY A 5 6.17 -4.43 -15.14
CA GLY A 5 6.81 -5.46 -14.33
C GLY A 5 7.58 -4.94 -13.11
N HIS A 6 7.63 -3.62 -12.89
CA HIS A 6 8.23 -3.01 -11.70
C HIS A 6 7.17 -2.56 -10.70
N SER A 7 7.44 -2.80 -9.41
CA SER A 7 6.63 -2.31 -8.29
C SER A 7 7.44 -1.33 -7.45
N PHE A 8 6.80 -0.21 -7.10
CA PHE A 8 7.35 0.86 -6.25
C PHE A 8 6.73 0.86 -4.85
N ALA A 9 6.17 -0.28 -4.43
CA ALA A 9 5.51 -0.43 -3.14
C ALA A 9 6.42 0.02 -1.98
N GLY A 10 5.88 0.89 -1.12
CA GLY A 10 6.60 1.42 0.06
C GLY A 10 7.70 2.45 -0.25
N LEU A 11 7.89 2.86 -1.52
CA LEU A 11 8.93 3.83 -1.86
C LEU A 11 8.46 5.29 -1.83
N TYR A 12 7.19 5.56 -2.15
CA TYR A 12 6.64 6.92 -2.16
C TYR A 12 6.04 7.31 -0.81
N GLU A 13 5.88 8.61 -0.60
CA GLU A 13 5.21 9.13 0.61
C GLU A 13 3.71 8.92 0.55
N THR A 14 3.09 8.72 1.72
CA THR A 14 1.63 8.69 1.90
C THR A 14 1.28 9.58 3.09
N ALA A 15 0.31 10.47 2.91
CA ALA A 15 -0.21 11.33 3.96
C ALA A 15 -1.61 10.89 4.36
N LEU A 16 -1.83 10.64 5.67
CA LEU A 16 -3.12 10.24 6.22
C LEU A 16 -3.70 11.35 7.09
N ARG A 17 -5.03 11.32 7.27
CA ARG A 17 -5.76 12.32 8.09
C ARG A 17 -5.48 13.77 7.68
N VAL A 18 -5.38 14.00 6.37
CA VAL A 18 -5.09 15.31 5.81
C VAL A 18 -6.37 16.18 5.83
N PRO A 19 -6.36 17.35 6.49
CA PRO A 19 -7.45 18.30 6.39
C PRO A 19 -7.64 18.76 4.94
N SER A 20 -8.89 19.00 4.53
CA SER A 20 -9.22 19.34 3.13
C SER A 20 -8.41 20.51 2.56
N HIS A 21 -8.13 21.53 3.37
CA HIS A 21 -7.34 22.69 2.97
C HIS A 21 -5.83 22.42 2.80
N GLU A 22 -5.31 21.31 3.32
CA GLU A 22 -3.91 20.89 3.16
C GLU A 22 -3.69 19.90 2.01
N VAL A 23 -4.75 19.35 1.41
CA VAL A 23 -4.67 18.28 0.40
C VAL A 23 -3.73 18.67 -0.75
N ALA A 24 -3.85 19.88 -1.28
CA ALA A 24 -3.00 20.34 -2.38
C ALA A 24 -1.50 20.36 -2.00
N ALA A 25 -1.17 20.76 -0.77
CA ALA A 25 0.21 20.74 -0.28
C ALA A 25 0.72 19.30 -0.15
N ARG A 26 -0.11 18.39 0.37
CA ARG A 26 0.28 16.96 0.51
C ARG A 26 0.43 16.24 -0.82
N VAL A 27 -0.37 16.61 -1.82
CA VAL A 27 -0.18 16.13 -3.19
C VAL A 27 1.19 16.55 -3.72
N ALA A 28 1.62 17.79 -3.47
CA ALA A 28 2.95 18.26 -3.84
C ALA A 28 4.06 17.49 -3.10
N ASP A 29 3.89 17.21 -1.81
CA ASP A 29 4.83 16.37 -1.03
C ASP A 29 4.97 14.97 -1.62
N CYS A 30 3.84 14.34 -2.01
CA CYS A 30 3.86 13.04 -2.69
C CYS A 30 4.66 13.13 -4.00
N PHE A 31 4.46 14.16 -4.82
CA PHE A 31 5.26 14.36 -6.04
C PHE A 31 6.75 14.56 -5.75
N ARG A 32 7.10 15.30 -4.69
CA ARG A 32 8.50 15.46 -4.27
C ARG A 32 9.14 14.13 -3.87
N SER A 33 8.36 13.18 -3.36
CA SER A 33 8.85 11.86 -2.98
C SER A 33 9.41 11.03 -4.15
N LEU A 34 9.06 11.35 -5.41
CA LEU A 34 9.67 10.75 -6.61
C LEU A 34 11.19 10.93 -6.66
N PHE A 35 11.69 11.99 -6.03
CA PHE A 35 13.11 12.33 -6.01
C PHE A 35 13.78 11.96 -4.68
N ALA A 36 13.09 11.21 -3.81
CA ALA A 36 13.67 10.73 -2.57
C ALA A 36 14.86 9.79 -2.86
N PRO A 37 15.94 9.81 -2.07
CA PRO A 37 17.12 8.98 -2.30
C PRO A 37 16.81 7.49 -2.48
N ARG A 38 15.83 6.96 -1.73
CA ARG A 38 15.37 5.57 -1.83
C ARG A 38 14.73 5.22 -3.18
N VAL A 39 13.99 6.16 -3.78
CA VAL A 39 13.38 5.97 -5.12
C VAL A 39 14.48 6.03 -6.18
N LEU A 40 15.36 7.02 -6.09
CA LEU A 40 16.45 7.17 -7.05
C LEU A 40 17.41 5.98 -7.02
N GLY A 41 17.75 5.48 -5.83
CA GLY A 41 18.53 4.26 -5.64
C GLY A 41 17.87 3.06 -6.30
N TYR A 42 16.57 2.83 -6.03
CA TYR A 42 15.82 1.75 -6.67
C TYR A 42 15.84 1.83 -8.20
N LEU A 43 15.69 3.03 -8.76
CA LEU A 43 15.73 3.23 -10.22
C LEU A 43 17.11 2.89 -10.80
N VAL A 44 18.18 3.32 -10.13
CA VAL A 44 19.56 2.98 -10.53
C VAL A 44 19.78 1.47 -10.47
N ASP A 45 19.41 0.84 -9.35
CA ASP A 45 19.59 -0.61 -9.13
C ASP A 45 18.81 -1.46 -10.15
N ARG A 46 17.69 -0.95 -10.66
CA ARG A 46 16.87 -1.62 -11.67
C ARG A 46 17.23 -1.24 -13.11
N GLY A 47 18.26 -0.42 -13.32
CA GLY A 47 18.61 0.07 -14.65
C GLY A 47 17.53 0.94 -15.30
N LEU A 48 16.64 1.51 -14.48
CA LEU A 48 15.53 2.37 -14.86
C LEU A 48 15.94 3.85 -14.88
N GLY A 49 17.21 4.15 -15.15
CA GLY A 49 17.68 5.53 -15.26
C GLY A 49 17.20 6.17 -16.56
N GLY A 50 16.25 7.10 -16.50
CA GLY A 50 15.75 7.82 -17.68
C GLY A 50 14.96 9.07 -17.34
N THR A 51 14.87 9.99 -18.31
CA THR A 51 13.97 11.14 -18.24
C THR A 51 12.51 10.66 -18.41
N GLY A 52 11.58 11.28 -17.67
CA GLY A 52 10.14 10.99 -17.78
C GLY A 52 9.57 10.06 -16.70
N LEU A 53 10.01 10.20 -15.44
CA LEU A 53 9.26 9.66 -14.30
C LEU A 53 7.87 10.30 -14.26
N ALA A 54 6.84 9.46 -14.18
CA ALA A 54 5.46 9.89 -14.01
C ALA A 54 4.87 9.16 -12.81
N MET A 55 4.04 9.87 -12.06
CA MET A 55 3.33 9.35 -10.90
C MET A 55 1.93 9.94 -10.88
N ALA A 56 0.96 9.16 -10.40
CA ALA A 56 -0.35 9.67 -10.03
C ALA A 56 -0.46 9.69 -8.51
N VAL A 57 -1.11 10.72 -7.95
CA VAL A 57 -1.46 10.78 -6.53
C VAL A 57 -2.93 10.44 -6.39
N VAL A 58 -3.25 9.42 -5.59
CA VAL A 58 -4.62 9.06 -5.25
C VAL A 58 -5.04 9.86 -4.02
N VAL A 59 -6.17 10.56 -4.12
CA VAL A 59 -6.81 11.24 -2.98
C VAL A 59 -8.07 10.45 -2.62
N GLN A 60 -8.15 9.99 -1.38
CA GLN A 60 -9.23 9.17 -0.88
C GLN A 60 -9.73 9.72 0.45
N GLU A 61 -11.03 9.61 0.68
CA GLU A 61 -11.61 9.89 2.00
C GLU A 61 -11.07 8.92 3.06
N MET A 62 -10.75 9.46 4.24
CA MET A 62 -10.26 8.66 5.35
C MET A 62 -11.40 7.88 5.99
N VAL A 63 -11.29 6.54 6.00
CA VAL A 63 -12.22 5.68 6.73
C VAL A 63 -11.81 5.61 8.21
N PRO A 64 -12.69 5.94 9.16
CA PRO A 64 -12.43 5.81 10.60
C PRO A 64 -12.50 4.35 11.04
N ALA A 65 -11.49 3.57 10.64
CA ALA A 65 -11.46 2.13 10.89
C ALA A 65 -11.23 1.79 12.37
N GLU A 66 -12.10 0.97 12.95
CA GLU A 66 -11.86 0.32 14.25
C GLU A 66 -10.81 -0.81 14.14
N VAL A 67 -10.82 -1.51 13.00
CA VAL A 67 -9.88 -2.56 12.61
C VAL A 67 -9.53 -2.39 11.14
N ALA A 68 -8.26 -2.56 10.80
CA ALA A 68 -7.76 -2.56 9.43
C ALA A 68 -6.81 -3.75 9.21
N GLY A 69 -6.58 -4.12 7.95
CA GLY A 69 -5.78 -5.29 7.65
C GLY A 69 -5.29 -5.40 6.21
N VAL A 70 -4.50 -6.44 5.98
CA VAL A 70 -4.07 -6.90 4.66
C VAL A 70 -4.58 -8.33 4.46
N PHE A 71 -5.12 -8.60 3.29
CA PHE A 71 -5.59 -9.93 2.91
C PHE A 71 -4.78 -10.45 1.73
N PHE A 72 -4.20 -11.63 1.90
CA PHE A 72 -3.54 -12.38 0.85
C PHE A 72 -4.42 -13.57 0.49
N THR A 73 -4.89 -13.63 -0.75
CA THR A 73 -5.72 -14.75 -1.25
C THR A 73 -4.94 -16.06 -1.31
N VAL A 74 -3.62 -15.98 -1.51
CA VAL A 74 -2.67 -17.10 -1.45
C VAL A 74 -1.65 -16.81 -0.36
N HIS A 75 -1.35 -17.81 0.47
CA HIS A 75 -0.48 -17.63 1.63
C HIS A 75 0.93 -17.20 1.18
N PRO A 76 1.41 -16.00 1.53
CA PRO A 76 2.59 -15.40 0.91
C PRO A 76 3.91 -16.11 1.24
N MET A 77 3.96 -16.85 2.35
CA MET A 77 5.15 -17.62 2.74
C MET A 77 5.19 -19.07 2.23
N THR A 78 4.05 -19.71 2.00
CA THR A 78 3.97 -21.13 1.66
C THR A 78 3.57 -21.35 0.20
N GLY A 79 2.88 -20.38 -0.42
CA GLY A 79 2.37 -20.48 -1.79
C GLY A 79 1.20 -21.45 -1.96
N LEU A 80 0.62 -21.96 -0.86
CA LEU A 80 -0.53 -22.85 -0.93
C LEU A 80 -1.77 -22.06 -1.36
N GLU A 81 -2.28 -22.36 -2.56
CA GLU A 81 -3.42 -21.64 -3.16
C GLU A 81 -4.74 -21.82 -2.39
N ASN A 82 -4.84 -22.89 -1.60
CA ASN A 82 -5.98 -23.17 -0.71
C ASN A 82 -5.80 -22.58 0.69
N ASP A 83 -4.75 -21.81 0.94
CA ASP A 83 -4.54 -21.11 2.20
C ASP A 83 -4.52 -19.61 1.92
N SER A 84 -5.42 -18.87 2.54
CA SER A 84 -5.38 -17.39 2.55
C SER A 84 -4.85 -16.89 3.90
N LEU A 85 -4.21 -15.72 3.90
CA LEU A 85 -3.71 -15.07 5.11
C LEU A 85 -4.39 -13.72 5.32
N VAL A 86 -4.95 -13.52 6.51
CA VAL A 86 -5.46 -12.22 6.97
C VAL A 86 -4.54 -11.71 8.08
N GLU A 87 -4.03 -10.49 7.92
CA GLU A 87 -3.32 -9.75 8.98
C GLU A 87 -4.15 -8.55 9.42
N LEU A 88 -4.35 -8.39 10.73
CA LEU A 88 -5.27 -7.40 11.31
C LEU A 88 -4.60 -6.57 12.41
N VAL A 89 -4.94 -5.28 12.48
CA VAL A 89 -4.57 -4.37 13.57
C VAL A 89 -5.77 -3.53 14.01
N ARG A 90 -5.75 -3.07 15.26
CA ARG A 90 -6.72 -2.07 15.74
C ARG A 90 -6.36 -0.67 15.19
N GLY A 91 -7.38 0.07 14.79
CA GLY A 91 -7.26 1.39 14.18
C GLY A 91 -6.90 1.34 12.69
N THR A 92 -6.29 2.41 12.20
CA THR A 92 -5.88 2.55 10.80
C THR A 92 -4.73 1.61 10.43
N GLY A 93 -4.74 1.11 9.18
CA GLY A 93 -3.79 0.10 8.69
C GLY A 93 -2.35 0.58 8.53
N GLU A 94 -2.07 1.87 8.71
CA GLU A 94 -0.73 2.45 8.61
C GLU A 94 0.30 1.72 9.49
N GLY A 95 -0.07 1.42 10.75
CA GLY A 95 0.83 0.74 11.68
C GLY A 95 1.12 -0.71 11.29
N LEU A 96 0.23 -1.36 10.54
CA LEU A 96 0.45 -2.69 9.97
C LEU A 96 1.42 -2.62 8.79
N VAL A 97 1.13 -1.75 7.82
CA VAL A 97 1.94 -1.64 6.59
C VAL A 97 3.35 -1.13 6.88
N GLY A 98 3.49 -0.21 7.82
CA GLY A 98 4.80 0.28 8.28
C GLY A 98 5.54 -0.70 9.21
N GLY A 99 4.94 -1.83 9.58
CA GLY A 99 5.54 -2.82 10.48
C GLY A 99 5.74 -2.33 11.92
N SER A 100 5.13 -1.20 12.30
CA SER A 100 5.30 -0.57 13.61
C SER A 100 4.35 -1.11 14.68
N ARG A 101 3.36 -1.93 14.30
CA ARG A 101 2.41 -2.57 15.22
C ARG A 101 2.35 -4.08 15.01
N PRO A 102 2.27 -4.86 16.11
CA PRO A 102 2.04 -6.30 16.02
C PRO A 102 0.65 -6.58 15.44
N ALA A 103 0.59 -7.47 14.46
CA ALA A 103 -0.62 -7.86 13.76
C ALA A 103 -1.17 -9.19 14.31
N SER A 104 -2.49 -9.30 14.41
CA SER A 104 -3.15 -10.61 14.56
C SER A 104 -3.16 -11.30 13.19
N ARG A 105 -2.76 -12.57 13.16
CA ARG A 105 -2.68 -13.35 11.91
C ARG A 105 -3.65 -14.52 11.95
N ILE A 106 -4.42 -14.67 10.87
CA ILE A 106 -5.39 -15.75 10.72
C ILE A 106 -5.15 -16.41 9.36
N VAL A 107 -4.94 -17.73 9.36
CA VAL A 107 -4.88 -18.54 8.13
C VAL A 107 -6.25 -19.14 7.90
N LEU A 108 -6.84 -18.87 6.73
CA LEU A 108 -8.08 -19.48 6.26
C LEU A 108 -7.71 -20.62 5.32
N ARG A 109 -8.27 -21.81 5.56
CA ARG A 109 -8.03 -23.00 4.72
C ARG A 109 -9.27 -23.33 3.89
N GLY A 110 -9.06 -23.71 2.63
CA GLY A 110 -10.11 -23.97 1.65
C GLY A 110 -10.13 -22.91 0.54
N GLU A 111 -11.18 -22.89 -0.26
CA GLU A 111 -11.33 -21.85 -1.28
C GLU A 111 -11.36 -20.45 -0.62
N PRO A 112 -10.67 -19.46 -1.22
CA PRO A 112 -10.71 -18.09 -0.71
C PRO A 112 -12.17 -17.61 -0.67
N PRO A 113 -12.64 -17.03 0.45
CA PRO A 113 -13.99 -16.50 0.50
C PRO A 113 -14.17 -15.42 -0.58
N ALA A 114 -15.33 -15.44 -1.24
CA ALA A 114 -15.70 -14.34 -2.12
C ALA A 114 -15.73 -13.04 -1.32
N LEU A 115 -14.90 -12.08 -1.71
CA LEU A 115 -14.90 -10.76 -1.08
C LEU A 115 -16.16 -10.02 -1.56
N VAL A 116 -17.19 -9.99 -0.72
CA VAL A 116 -18.38 -9.18 -0.97
C VAL A 116 -18.11 -7.77 -0.47
N LEU A 117 -17.92 -6.84 -1.41
CA LEU A 117 -17.85 -5.41 -1.10
C LEU A 117 -19.27 -4.85 -1.16
N ASP A 118 -19.91 -4.69 -0.01
CA ASP A 118 -21.09 -3.84 0.07
C ASP A 118 -20.62 -2.39 -0.07
N ALA A 119 -20.79 -1.85 -1.28
CA ALA A 119 -20.50 -0.47 -1.62
C ALA A 119 -21.58 0.45 -0.99
N ALA A 120 -21.60 0.52 0.33
CA ALA A 120 -22.24 1.58 1.08
C ALA A 120 -21.13 2.46 1.67
N PHE A 121 -20.62 3.37 0.85
CA PHE A 121 -19.88 4.54 1.30
C PHE A 121 -20.76 5.76 1.08
#